data_AF-G8TVR5-F1
#
_entry.id   AF-G8TVR5-F1
#
_cell.length_a   1.000
_cell.length_b   1.000
_cell.length_c   1.000
_cell.angle_alpha   90.00
_cell.angle_beta   90.00
_cell.angle_gamma   90.00
#
_symmetry.space_group_name_H-M   'P 1'
#
loop_
_entity.id
_entity.type
_entity.pdbx_description
1 polymer ?
#
loop_
_entity_poly.entity_id
_entity_poly.type
_entity_poly.pdbx_seq_one_letter_code
_entity_poly.pdbx_strand_id
1 'polypeptide(L)'
;MEKTLEDQLIERFTLATFLESVRLFEEGIAGPEDIDIAMRAGAGLPLGPFAWADREGLDVILNRLEKWAQSLPGFEPPVSLRQRVARGDLGVKTGRGYLRYGKEAVE
;
A
#
# COMPACT_ATOMS: atom_id res chain seq x y z
N MET A 1 -7.35 -22.07 1.02
CA MET A 1 -7.84 -22.10 -0.38
C MET A 1 -6.71 -21.54 -1.22
N GLU A 2 -6.26 -22.27 -2.23
CA GLU A 2 -5.22 -21.79 -3.15
C GLU A 2 -5.78 -20.60 -3.95
N LYS A 3 -4.99 -19.53 -4.12
CA LYS A 3 -5.44 -18.35 -4.88
C LYS A 3 -5.57 -18.71 -6.35
N THR A 4 -6.66 -18.28 -6.99
CA THR A 4 -6.82 -18.48 -8.43
C THR A 4 -5.75 -17.72 -9.20
N LEU A 5 -5.51 -18.07 -10.47
CA LEU A 5 -4.59 -17.32 -11.32
C LEU A 5 -5.01 -15.85 -11.44
N GLU A 6 -6.31 -15.59 -11.56
CA GLU A 6 -6.87 -14.23 -11.61
C GLU A 6 -6.55 -13.43 -10.35
N ASP A 7 -6.72 -14.03 -9.17
CA ASP A 7 -6.37 -13.39 -7.89
C ASP A 7 -4.88 -13.04 -7.82
N GLN A 8 -4.01 -13.93 -8.31
CA GLN A 8 -2.56 -13.71 -8.31
C GLN A 8 -2.16 -12.58 -9.26
N LEU A 9 -2.79 -12.50 -10.43
CA LEU A 9 -2.56 -11.41 -11.38
C LEU A 9 -2.95 -10.07 -10.76
N ILE A 10 -4.18 -9.97 -10.24
CA ILE A 10 -4.68 -8.75 -9.63
C ILE A 10 -3.77 -8.31 -8.48
N GLU A 11 -3.48 -9.22 -7.54
CA GLU A 11 -2.65 -8.88 -6.38
C GLU A 11 -1.25 -8.41 -6.79
N ARG A 12 -0.60 -9.07 -7.75
CA ARG A 12 0.74 -8.68 -8.20
C ARG A 12 0.76 -7.31 -8.85
N PHE A 13 -0.21 -7.01 -9.72
CA PHE A 13 -0.31 -5.68 -10.33
C PHE A 13 -0.55 -4.61 -9.27
N THR A 14 -1.48 -4.85 -8.33
CA THR A 14 -1.79 -3.88 -7.28
C THR A 14 -0.60 -3.64 -6.34
N LEU A 15 0.09 -4.70 -5.92
CA LEU A 15 1.28 -4.58 -5.08
C LEU A 15 2.44 -3.90 -5.81
N ALA A 16 2.64 -4.16 -7.11
CA ALA A 16 3.65 -3.47 -7.90
C ALA A 16 3.37 -1.97 -8.00
N THR A 17 2.12 -1.57 -8.24
CA THR A 17 1.71 -0.16 -8.23
C THR A 17 1.97 0.48 -6.87
N PHE A 18 1.65 -0.21 -5.77
CA PHE A 18 1.93 0.29 -4.43
C PHE A 18 3.44 0.44 -4.17
N LEU A 19 4.26 -0.53 -4.55
CA LEU A 19 5.72 -0.48 -4.40
C LEU A 19 6.34 0.68 -5.17
N GLU A 20 5.90 0.92 -6.41
CA GLU A 20 6.35 2.09 -7.17
C GLU A 20 5.94 3.39 -6.51
N SER A 21 4.71 3.45 -5.99
CA SER A 21 4.23 4.63 -5.26
C SER A 21 5.07 4.92 -4.01
N VAL A 22 5.47 3.88 -3.27
CA VAL A 22 6.37 4.03 -2.12
C VAL A 22 7.76 4.51 -2.56
N ARG A 23 8.30 4.02 -3.69
CA ARG A 23 9.59 4.51 -4.23
C ARG A 23 9.53 6.00 -4.53
N LEU A 24 8.51 6.47 -5.25
CA LEU A 24 8.32 7.90 -5.55
C LEU A 24 8.24 8.75 -4.28
N PHE A 25 7.57 8.24 -3.25
CA PHE A 25 7.50 8.89 -1.94
C PHE A 25 8.85 8.92 -1.21
N GLU A 26 9.57 7.79 -1.15
CA GLU A 26 10.87 7.68 -0.48
C GLU A 26 11.97 8.50 -1.20
N GLU A 27 11.87 8.65 -2.52
CA GLU A 27 12.73 9.51 -3.34
C GLU A 27 12.38 11.00 -3.21
N GLY A 28 11.28 11.34 -2.53
CA GLY A 28 10.86 12.72 -2.29
C GLY A 28 10.26 13.42 -3.52
N ILE A 29 9.82 12.66 -4.53
CA ILE A 29 9.23 13.22 -5.75
C ILE A 29 7.85 13.85 -5.45
N ALA A 30 7.04 13.18 -4.62
CA ALA A 30 5.71 13.65 -4.23
C ALA A 30 5.26 13.03 -2.89
N GLY A 31 4.35 13.71 -2.20
CA GLY A 31 3.72 13.18 -0.99
C GLY A 31 2.69 12.08 -1.29
N PRO A 32 2.30 11.25 -0.31
CA PRO A 32 1.31 10.19 -0.50
C PRO A 32 -0.03 10.71 -1.03
N GLU A 33 -0.49 11.86 -0.54
CA GLU A 33 -1.72 12.51 -0.99
C GLU A 33 -1.66 12.90 -2.47
N ASP A 34 -0.55 13.51 -2.91
CA ASP A 34 -0.37 13.95 -4.30
C ASP A 34 -0.30 12.75 -5.26
N ILE A 35 0.40 11.69 -4.86
CA ILE A 35 0.48 10.44 -5.62
C ILE A 35 -0.92 9.82 -5.75
N ASP A 36 -1.69 9.74 -4.66
CA ASP A 36 -3.05 9.21 -4.71
C ASP A 36 -3.98 10.04 -5.60
N ILE A 37 -3.88 11.36 -5.55
CA ILE A 37 -4.65 12.26 -6.43
C ILE A 37 -4.26 12.02 -7.89
N ALA A 38 -2.96 11.98 -8.20
CA ALA A 38 -2.48 11.76 -9.57
C ALA A 38 -2.92 10.40 -10.12
N MET A 39 -2.85 9.34 -9.31
CA MET A 39 -3.24 8.00 -9.75
C MET A 39 -4.76 7.85 -9.93
N ARG A 40 -5.56 8.57 -9.14
CA ARG A 40 -7.03 8.60 -9.32
C ARG A 40 -7.44 9.44 -10.53
N ALA A 41 -6.95 10.67 -10.61
CA ALA A 41 -7.37 11.64 -11.63
C ALA A 41 -6.71 11.38 -12.99
N GLY A 42 -5.45 10.94 -13.00
CA GLY A 42 -4.68 10.69 -14.23
C GLY A 42 -4.81 9.26 -14.73
N ALA A 43 -4.56 8.26 -13.87
CA ALA A 43 -4.57 6.85 -14.26
C ALA A 43 -5.95 6.17 -14.10
N GLY A 44 -6.95 6.87 -13.54
CA GLY A 44 -8.31 6.37 -13.41
C GLY A 44 -8.50 5.30 -12.33
N LEU A 45 -7.58 5.19 -11.35
CA LEU A 45 -7.76 4.25 -10.25
C LEU A 45 -8.95 4.68 -9.37
N PRO A 46 -9.81 3.76 -8.94
CA PRO A 46 -10.96 4.09 -8.08
C PRO A 46 -10.52 4.60 -6.71
N LEU A 47 -9.37 4.11 -6.22
CA LEU A 47 -8.74 4.48 -4.97
C LEU A 47 -7.23 4.57 -5.21
N GLY A 48 -6.60 5.60 -4.65
CA GLY A 48 -5.15 5.76 -4.77
C GLY A 48 -4.40 4.64 -4.05
N PRO A 49 -3.15 4.34 -4.48
CA PRO A 49 -2.37 3.23 -3.94
C PRO A 49 -2.14 3.31 -2.42
N PHE A 50 -1.94 4.50 -1.85
CA PHE A 50 -1.75 4.67 -0.41
C PHE A 50 -3.06 4.50 0.35
N ALA A 51 -4.14 5.14 -0.10
CA ALA A 51 -5.46 4.97 0.50
C ALA A 51 -5.96 3.52 0.40
N TRP A 52 -5.63 2.82 -0.69
CA TRP A 52 -5.90 1.39 -0.82
C TRP A 52 -5.13 0.58 0.22
N ALA A 53 -3.81 0.79 0.34
CA ALA A 53 -2.98 0.06 1.29
C ALA A 53 -3.41 0.31 2.75
N ASP A 54 -3.70 1.56 3.09
CA ASP A 54 -4.19 1.95 4.42
C ASP A 54 -5.59 1.39 4.72
N ARG A 55 -6.44 1.22 3.70
CA ARG A 55 -7.76 0.56 3.86
C ARG A 55 -7.63 -0.95 4.05
N GLU A 56 -6.73 -1.61 3.32
CA GLU A 56 -6.45 -3.05 3.48
C GLU A 56 -5.77 -3.36 4.82
N GLY A 57 -4.96 -2.43 5.32
CA GLY A 57 -4.14 -2.56 6.52
C GLY A 57 -2.67 -2.83 6.18
N LEU A 58 -1.77 -1.97 6.69
CA LEU A 58 -0.34 -2.04 6.32
C LEU A 58 0.37 -3.31 6.81
N ASP A 59 -0.09 -3.91 7.90
CA ASP A 59 0.35 -5.22 8.38
C ASP A 59 -0.03 -6.35 7.41
N VAL A 60 -1.22 -6.28 6.82
CA VAL A 60 -1.68 -7.24 5.80
C VAL A 60 -0.85 -7.08 4.53
N ILE A 61 -0.61 -5.85 4.09
CA ILE A 61 0.22 -5.56 2.91
C ILE A 61 1.66 -6.04 3.12
N LEU A 62 2.24 -5.79 4.30
CA LEU A 62 3.59 -6.26 4.63
C LEU A 62 3.69 -7.79 4.50
N ASN A 63 2.77 -8.53 5.11
CA ASN A 63 2.74 -9.99 5.02
C ASN A 63 2.54 -10.51 3.58
N ARG A 64 1.72 -9.82 2.76
CA ARG A 64 1.55 -10.18 1.33
C ARG A 64 2.86 -9.98 0.55
N LEU A 65 3.54 -8.85 0.75
CA LEU A 65 4.84 -8.57 0.12
C LEU A 65 5.93 -9.54 0.56
N GLU A 66 6.00 -9.89 1.85
CA GLU A 66 6.97 -10.87 2.36
C GLU A 66 6.79 -12.26 1.74
N LYS A 67 5.57 -12.66 1.41
CA LYS A 67 5.30 -13.90 0.69
C LYS A 67 5.76 -13.83 -0.75
N TRP A 68 5.44 -12.75 -1.46
CA TRP A 68 5.83 -12.58 -2.87
C TRP A 68 7.35 -12.41 -3.03
N ALA A 69 8.01 -11.72 -2.10
CA ALA A 69 9.46 -11.52 -2.12
C ALA A 69 10.27 -12.83 -2.04
N GLN A 70 9.68 -13.93 -1.54
CA GLN A 70 10.36 -15.24 -1.51
C GLN A 70 10.60 -15.82 -2.92
N SER A 71 9.80 -15.42 -3.91
CA SER A 71 9.84 -15.97 -5.26
C SER A 71 9.98 -14.92 -6.35
N LEU A 72 9.80 -13.63 -6.04
CA LEU A 72 9.83 -12.52 -6.99
C LEU A 72 10.78 -11.41 -6.51
N PRO A 73 11.94 -11.24 -7.17
CA PRO A 73 12.80 -10.08 -6.96
C PRO A 73 12.06 -8.77 -7.23
N GLY A 74 12.31 -7.75 -6.41
CA GLY A 74 11.68 -6.43 -6.53
C GLY A 74 10.34 -6.29 -5.79
N PHE A 75 9.87 -7.35 -5.13
CA PHE A 75 8.68 -7.34 -4.26
C PHE A 75 9.03 -7.23 -2.77
N GLU A 76 10.30 -6.94 -2.45
CA GLU A 76 10.74 -6.77 -1.07
C GLU A 76 9.97 -5.62 -0.40
N PRO A 77 9.45 -5.82 0.82
CA PRO A 77 8.76 -4.74 1.52
C PRO A 77 9.67 -3.52 1.71
N PRO A 78 9.19 -2.29 1.45
CA PRO A 78 9.95 -1.08 1.71
C PRO A 78 10.25 -0.89 3.21
N VAL A 79 11.33 -0.16 3.51
CA VAL A 79 11.71 0.12 4.92
C VAL A 79 10.66 0.99 5.59
N SER A 80 10.12 2.00 4.89
CA SER A 80 9.06 2.86 5.44
C SER A 80 7.80 2.08 5.82
N LEU A 81 7.43 1.06 5.04
CA LEU A 81 6.30 0.17 5.35
C LEU A 81 6.54 -0.59 6.66
N ARG A 82 7.70 -1.25 6.80
CA ARG A 82 8.04 -2.00 8.02
C ARG A 82 8.02 -1.11 9.25
N GLN A 83 8.58 0.11 9.13
CA GLN A 83 8.61 1.07 10.23
C GLN A 83 7.21 1.52 10.65
N ARG A 84 6.29 1.75 9.70
CA ARG A 84 4.89 2.10 10.01
C ARG A 84 4.18 0.98 10.75
N VAL A 85 4.32 -0.26 10.27
CA VAL A 85 3.74 -1.44 10.94
C VAL A 85 4.31 -1.61 12.35
N ALA A 86 5.62 -1.46 12.53
CA ALA A 86 6.26 -1.57 13.84
C ALA A 86 5.78 -0.50 14.85
N ARG A 87 5.33 0.67 14.39
CA ARG A 87 4.76 1.73 15.25
C ARG A 87 3.25 1.59 15.49
N GLY A 88 2.59 0.63 14.84
CA GLY A 88 1.13 0.52 14.88
C GLY A 88 0.39 1.53 13.99
N ASP A 89 1.08 2.16 13.03
CA ASP A 89 0.46 2.99 12.00
C ASP A 89 -0.10 2.04 10.91
N LEU A 90 -1.23 1.37 11.17
CA LEU A 90 -1.78 0.29 10.34
C LEU A 90 -2.81 0.74 9.30
N GLY A 91 -2.98 2.04 9.08
CA GLY A 91 -3.93 2.61 8.13
C GLY A 91 -5.24 3.05 8.79
N VAL A 92 -6.36 2.85 8.10
CA VAL A 92 -7.69 3.34 8.52
C VAL A 92 -8.05 2.83 9.92
N LYS A 93 -7.81 1.55 10.19
CA LYS A 93 -8.15 0.89 11.47
C LYS A 93 -7.45 1.46 12.70
N THR A 94 -6.35 2.20 12.53
CA THR A 94 -5.60 2.87 13.61
C THR A 94 -5.62 4.39 13.47
N GLY A 95 -6.42 4.92 12.54
CA GLY A 95 -6.49 6.36 12.25
C GLY A 95 -5.26 6.93 11.52
N ARG A 96 -4.28 6.10 11.16
CA ARG A 96 -3.02 6.54 10.56
C ARG A 96 -2.29 5.40 9.86
N GLY A 97 -1.84 5.66 8.64
CA GLY A 97 -0.91 4.82 7.87
C GLY A 97 0.06 5.69 7.09
N TYR A 98 0.06 5.59 5.76
CA TYR A 98 0.71 6.59 4.89
C TYR A 98 -0.05 7.91 4.90
N LEU A 99 -1.38 7.84 4.97
CA LEU A 99 -2.28 8.96 5.11
C LEU A 99 -2.73 9.13 6.57
N ARG A 100 -3.34 10.26 6.87
CA ARG A 100 -3.96 10.54 8.18
C ARG A 100 -5.47 10.45 8.08
N TYR A 101 -6.09 9.77 9.04
CA TYR A 101 -7.54 9.62 9.13
C TYR A 101 -8.03 10.24 10.44
N GLY A 102 -9.14 10.98 10.37
CA GLY A 102 -9.78 11.54 11.56
C GLY A 102 -10.34 10.44 12.48
N LYS A 103 -10.59 10.76 13.75
CA LYS A 103 -11.17 9.83 14.75
C LYS A 103 -12.55 9.24 14.35
N GLU A 104 -13.22 9.83 13.36
CA GLU A 104 -14.55 9.43 12.88
C GLU A 104 -14.52 8.26 11.88
N ALA A 105 -13.35 7.82 11.41
CA ALA A 105 -13.23 6.75 10.41
C ALA A 105 -13.22 5.31 11.01
N VAL A 106 -13.52 5.17 12.31
CA VAL A 106 -13.38 3.91 13.07
C VAL A 106 -14.72 3.45 13.69
N GLU A 107 -15.85 4.00 13.24
CA GLU A 107 -17.19 3.46 13.58
C GLU A 107 -17.67 2.39 12.59
#